data_AF-A0A950QTM8-F1
#
_entry.id   AF-A0A950QTM8-F1
#
_cell.length_a   1.000
_cell.length_b   1.000
_cell.length_c   1.000
_cell.angle_alpha   90.00
_cell.angle_beta   90.00
_cell.angle_gamma   90.00
#
_symmetry.space_group_name_H-M   'P 1'
#
loop_
_entity.id
_entity.type
_entity.pdbx_description
1 polymer ?
#
loop_
_entity_poly.entity_id
_entity_poly.type
_entity_poly.pdbx_seq_one_letter_code
_entity_poly.pdbx_strand_id
1 'polypeptide(L)'
;KNFMLHYNFPPFSVGETGRMTGVGRREVGHGALAERAISAVLPDENAWPYTMRVVSDILESNGSSSMASVCGAALSLMDAGVPIKAPIAGVAMGLVKEGDDYAILTDIAGAEDHYGDMDFKVAGSSQGITALQMDIKIPGITGQIMREALEQARRGRMFILEKMQEALPESRSAVSRYAPRIHTLQIPVDKIRDLIGPGGKVIRGIVEQTGVKIDVEDSGKVNVASSDEAAMSKALQIIGDITATPEVGKTYLGKVVRLADFGAFVELFPGTDGLLHISEIAEHRIKDVRDELHEGDQILVKVLAIEGNRIKLSRKAILREQRAKMGAAPGGGQGQDGDGAGRPTLEPGPDSGESITIEGGGDFQEGDDEPNFNRAEGEPAHAGAGERHGGGRREGGRPPGGRGRRHHGRRGGGGGGSRGGGGGGRH
;
A
#
# COMPACT_ATOMS: atom_id res chain seq x y z
N LYS A 1 -3.84 -4.41 12.97
CA LYS A 1 -2.86 -5.05 12.07
C LYS A 1 -3.19 -4.61 10.67
N ASN A 2 -2.33 -3.83 10.02
CA ASN A 2 -2.67 -3.14 8.78
C ASN A 2 -2.36 -3.99 7.53
N PHE A 3 -1.61 -5.07 7.71
CA PHE A 3 -1.37 -6.08 6.69
C PHE A 3 -1.82 -7.44 7.21
N MET A 4 -2.52 -8.19 6.36
CA MET A 4 -2.97 -9.55 6.62
C MET A 4 -2.65 -10.42 5.42
N LEU A 5 -1.94 -11.52 5.64
CA LEU A 5 -1.77 -12.56 4.62
C LEU A 5 -2.47 -13.83 5.06
N HIS A 6 -3.48 -14.25 4.30
CA HIS A 6 -4.13 -15.54 4.45
C HIS A 6 -3.64 -16.50 3.39
N TYR A 7 -3.37 -17.72 3.81
CA TYR A 7 -2.86 -18.78 2.95
C TYR A 7 -3.84 -19.94 3.01
N ASN A 8 -4.28 -20.42 1.85
CA ASN A 8 -5.22 -21.54 1.72
C ASN A 8 -4.58 -22.64 0.88
N PHE A 9 -4.69 -23.88 1.36
CA PHE A 9 -4.17 -25.07 0.70
C PHE A 9 -5.29 -26.08 0.48
N PRO A 10 -6.11 -25.87 -0.56
CA PRO A 10 -7.22 -26.77 -0.84
C PRO A 10 -6.71 -28.17 -1.27
N PRO A 11 -7.43 -29.26 -0.93
CA PRO A 11 -6.99 -30.64 -1.25
C PRO A 11 -6.76 -30.90 -2.74
N PHE A 12 -7.51 -30.21 -3.61
CA PHE A 12 -7.35 -30.37 -5.06
C PHE A 12 -5.98 -29.91 -5.57
N SER A 13 -5.27 -29.07 -4.82
CA SER A 13 -3.94 -28.56 -5.22
C SER A 13 -2.87 -29.65 -5.31
N VAL A 14 -3.11 -30.79 -4.66
CA VAL A 14 -2.27 -32.00 -4.73
C VAL A 14 -3.01 -33.17 -5.40
N GLY A 15 -4.16 -32.90 -6.04
CA GLY A 15 -4.97 -33.93 -6.69
C GLY A 15 -5.79 -34.80 -5.73
N GLU A 16 -5.97 -34.38 -4.47
CA GLU A 16 -6.72 -35.13 -3.46
C GLU A 16 -8.12 -34.56 -3.22
N THR A 17 -8.99 -35.37 -2.62
CA THR A 17 -10.29 -34.92 -2.10
C THR A 17 -10.23 -34.81 -0.58
N GLY A 18 -10.77 -33.75 0.00
CA GLY A 18 -10.72 -33.54 1.45
C GLY A 18 -11.84 -32.64 1.97
N ARG A 19 -11.93 -32.55 3.31
CA ARG A 19 -12.91 -31.68 3.99
C ARG A 19 -12.43 -30.24 3.98
N MET A 20 -13.30 -29.31 3.58
CA MET A 20 -13.05 -27.86 3.65
C MET A 20 -13.64 -27.29 4.94
N THR A 21 -12.97 -27.51 6.08
CA THR A 21 -13.50 -27.17 7.43
C THR A 21 -12.70 -26.10 8.17
N GLY A 22 -12.06 -25.19 7.45
CA GLY A 22 -11.24 -24.08 7.99
C GLY A 22 -9.73 -24.32 7.83
N VAL A 23 -8.93 -23.32 8.19
CA VAL A 23 -7.46 -23.36 8.03
C VAL A 23 -6.79 -24.18 9.14
N GLY A 24 -5.90 -25.09 8.75
CA GLY A 24 -5.07 -25.89 9.62
C GLY A 24 -3.80 -25.17 10.07
N ARG A 25 -3.04 -25.81 10.97
CA ARG A 25 -1.80 -25.23 11.52
C ARG A 25 -0.74 -24.93 10.46
N ARG A 26 -0.58 -25.80 9.46
CA ARG A 26 0.41 -25.62 8.38
C ARG A 26 0.09 -24.41 7.51
N GLU A 27 -1.19 -24.23 7.18
CA GLU A 27 -1.66 -23.07 6.41
C GLU A 27 -1.41 -21.76 7.15
N VAL A 28 -1.71 -21.72 8.46
CA VAL A 28 -1.39 -20.57 9.30
C VAL A 28 0.11 -20.32 9.38
N GLY A 29 0.93 -21.37 9.52
CA GLY A 29 2.39 -21.27 9.56
C GLY A 29 3.00 -20.75 8.26
N HIS A 30 2.57 -21.27 7.12
CA HIS A 30 3.00 -20.80 5.79
C HIS A 30 2.56 -19.35 5.55
N GLY A 31 1.31 -19.02 5.90
CA GLY A 31 0.80 -17.65 5.83
C GLY A 31 1.63 -16.68 6.68
N ALA A 32 1.96 -17.05 7.92
CA ALA A 32 2.79 -16.24 8.79
C ALA A 32 4.23 -16.06 8.29
N LEU A 33 4.84 -17.09 7.68
CA LEU A 33 6.16 -16.99 7.05
C LEU A 33 6.14 -15.98 5.90
N ALA A 34 5.17 -16.12 4.99
CA ALA A 34 5.03 -15.21 3.85
C ALA A 34 4.73 -13.78 4.30
N GLU A 35 3.88 -13.64 5.32
CA GLU A 35 3.54 -12.35 5.91
C GLU A 35 4.76 -11.65 6.48
N ARG A 36 5.61 -12.37 7.23
CA ARG A 36 6.86 -11.83 7.77
C ARG A 36 7.81 -11.37 6.67
N ALA A 37 7.95 -12.17 5.61
CA ALA A 37 8.81 -11.82 4.48
C ALA A 37 8.38 -10.52 3.78
N ILE A 38 7.08 -10.32 3.59
CA ILE A 38 6.52 -9.14 2.91
C ILE A 38 6.48 -7.92 3.84
N SER A 39 6.21 -8.10 5.13
CA SER A 39 6.05 -6.98 6.08
C SER A 39 7.29 -6.08 6.16
N ALA A 40 8.48 -6.62 5.89
CA ALA A 40 9.73 -5.87 5.88
C ALA A 40 9.82 -4.78 4.81
N VAL A 41 9.04 -4.88 3.72
CA VAL A 41 9.06 -3.93 2.60
C VAL A 41 7.78 -3.11 2.45
N LEU A 42 6.83 -3.26 3.36
CA LEU A 42 5.58 -2.49 3.29
C LEU A 42 5.85 -1.00 3.53
N PRO A 43 5.07 -0.12 2.90
CA PRO A 43 5.08 1.30 3.20
C PRO A 43 4.56 1.57 4.61
N ASP A 44 4.97 2.70 5.17
CA ASP A 44 4.44 3.19 6.44
C ASP A 44 2.97 3.60 6.29
N GLU A 45 2.21 3.51 7.38
CA GLU A 45 0.78 3.82 7.41
C GLU A 45 0.44 5.26 6.99
N ASN A 46 1.37 6.21 7.20
CA ASN A 46 1.21 7.58 6.75
C ASN A 46 1.37 7.73 5.22
N ALA A 47 2.22 6.91 4.61
CA ALA A 47 2.42 6.90 3.16
C ALA A 47 1.35 6.07 2.45
N TRP A 48 0.81 5.05 3.13
CA TRP A 48 -0.20 4.15 2.59
C TRP A 48 -1.29 3.87 3.65
N PRO A 49 -2.33 4.71 3.73
CA PRO A 49 -3.36 4.63 4.77
C PRO A 49 -4.40 3.53 4.50
N TYR A 50 -3.99 2.41 3.89
CA TYR A 50 -4.85 1.30 3.55
C TYR A 50 -4.56 0.09 4.42
N THR A 51 -5.63 -0.58 4.85
CA THR A 51 -5.52 -1.96 5.29
C THR A 51 -5.37 -2.88 4.08
N MET A 52 -4.29 -3.63 4.03
CA MET A 52 -3.96 -4.54 2.95
C MET A 52 -4.27 -5.98 3.37
N ARG A 53 -5.00 -6.69 2.52
CA ARG A 53 -5.27 -8.12 2.70
C ARG A 53 -4.84 -8.86 1.44
N VAL A 54 -3.89 -9.78 1.59
CA VAL A 54 -3.50 -10.73 0.56
C VAL A 54 -4.09 -12.09 0.92
N VAL A 55 -4.67 -12.76 -0.07
CA VAL A 55 -5.12 -14.14 0.05
C VAL A 55 -4.35 -14.94 -1.01
N SER A 56 -3.54 -15.88 -0.56
CA SER A 56 -2.81 -16.81 -1.42
C SER A 56 -3.57 -18.13 -1.47
N ASP A 57 -4.24 -18.38 -2.59
CA ASP A 57 -4.88 -19.65 -2.87
C ASP A 57 -3.94 -20.55 -3.66
N ILE A 58 -3.50 -21.65 -3.06
CA ILE A 58 -2.62 -22.60 -3.75
C ILE A 58 -3.46 -23.49 -4.66
N LEU A 59 -3.27 -23.33 -5.96
CA LEU A 59 -4.02 -24.11 -6.95
C LEU A 59 -3.31 -25.40 -7.35
N GLU A 60 -1.99 -25.43 -7.22
CA GLU A 60 -1.11 -26.57 -7.51
C GLU A 60 0.06 -26.55 -6.52
N SER A 61 0.51 -27.72 -6.07
CA SER A 61 1.66 -27.81 -5.17
C SER A 61 2.47 -29.07 -5.42
N ASN A 62 3.68 -28.88 -5.97
CA ASN A 62 4.73 -29.91 -6.02
C ASN A 62 6.06 -29.43 -5.43
N GLY A 63 6.10 -28.21 -4.89
CA GLY A 63 7.27 -27.60 -4.26
C GLY A 63 6.82 -26.65 -3.14
N SER A 64 7.66 -25.66 -2.81
CA SER A 64 7.34 -24.73 -1.73
C SER A 64 6.30 -23.68 -2.13
N SER A 65 5.04 -24.04 -1.95
CA SER A 65 3.89 -23.14 -2.10
C SER A 65 3.97 -21.91 -1.18
N SER A 66 4.65 -22.00 -0.03
CA SER A 66 4.90 -20.84 0.84
C SER A 66 5.83 -19.79 0.22
N MET A 67 6.84 -20.21 -0.53
CA MET A 67 7.73 -19.28 -1.25
C MET A 67 7.04 -18.73 -2.50
N ALA A 68 6.23 -19.55 -3.18
CA ALA A 68 5.34 -19.06 -4.24
C ALA A 68 4.37 -17.99 -3.73
N SER A 69 3.83 -18.13 -2.52
CA SER A 69 2.99 -17.10 -1.89
C SER A 69 3.72 -15.79 -1.64
N VAL A 70 5.01 -15.82 -1.30
CA VAL A 70 5.82 -14.61 -1.15
C VAL A 70 5.93 -13.88 -2.50
N CYS A 71 6.34 -14.61 -3.56
CA CYS A 71 6.47 -14.04 -4.90
C CYS A 71 5.13 -13.50 -5.41
N GLY A 72 4.06 -14.28 -5.27
CA GLY A 72 2.71 -13.89 -5.67
C GLY A 72 2.17 -12.70 -4.87
N ALA A 73 2.44 -12.64 -3.56
CA ALA A 73 2.05 -11.51 -2.73
C ALA A 73 2.78 -10.22 -3.13
N ALA A 74 4.08 -10.28 -3.41
CA ALA A 74 4.84 -9.14 -3.87
C ALA A 74 4.27 -8.59 -5.19
N LEU A 75 4.06 -9.46 -6.19
CA LEU A 75 3.46 -9.07 -7.47
C LEU A 75 2.03 -8.54 -7.30
N SER A 76 1.21 -9.18 -6.47
CA SER A 76 -0.17 -8.75 -6.23
C SER A 76 -0.25 -7.38 -5.56
N LEU A 77 0.65 -7.08 -4.62
CA LEU A 77 0.74 -5.76 -3.97
C LEU A 77 1.19 -4.70 -4.97
N MET A 78 2.22 -4.99 -5.77
CA MET A 78 2.68 -4.10 -6.84
C MET A 78 1.58 -3.81 -7.87
N ASP A 79 0.84 -4.84 -8.29
CA ASP A 79 -0.28 -4.72 -9.23
C ASP A 79 -1.46 -3.94 -8.64
N ALA A 80 -1.71 -4.07 -7.34
CA ALA A 80 -2.71 -3.27 -6.62
C ALA A 80 -2.30 -1.80 -6.43
N GLY A 81 -1.09 -1.43 -6.83
CA GLY A 81 -0.53 -0.07 -6.71
C GLY A 81 0.09 0.23 -5.36
N VAL A 82 0.36 -0.79 -4.54
CA VAL A 82 1.03 -0.60 -3.25
C VAL A 82 2.51 -0.25 -3.49
N PRO A 83 3.00 0.87 -2.93
CA PRO A 83 4.39 1.30 -3.08
C PRO A 83 5.29 0.52 -2.11
N ILE A 84 5.53 -0.76 -2.37
CA ILE A 84 6.49 -1.56 -1.61
C ILE A 84 7.92 -1.07 -1.86
N LYS A 85 8.79 -1.12 -0.84
CA LYS A 85 10.17 -0.61 -0.92
C LYS A 85 11.03 -1.36 -1.94
N ALA A 86 10.80 -2.67 -2.09
CA ALA A 86 11.46 -3.53 -3.05
C ALA A 86 10.63 -4.80 -3.30
N PRO A 87 10.70 -5.42 -4.50
CA PRO A 87 10.12 -6.74 -4.73
C PRO A 87 10.83 -7.81 -3.90
N ILE A 88 10.07 -8.77 -3.38
CA ILE A 88 10.55 -9.89 -2.58
C ILE A 88 10.26 -11.19 -3.30
N ALA A 89 11.30 -12.03 -3.46
CA ALA A 89 11.14 -13.41 -3.89
C ALA A 89 11.51 -14.37 -2.77
N GLY A 90 10.95 -15.58 -2.83
CA GLY A 90 11.31 -16.70 -1.98
C GLY A 90 11.86 -17.87 -2.79
N VAL A 91 12.78 -18.63 -2.22
CA VAL A 91 13.25 -19.92 -2.77
C VAL A 91 13.30 -20.96 -1.65
N ALA A 92 12.94 -22.19 -1.98
CA ALA A 92 13.11 -23.32 -1.10
C ALA A 92 14.34 -24.12 -1.49
N MET A 93 15.06 -24.57 -0.48
CA MET A 93 16.36 -25.21 -0.63
C MET A 93 16.35 -26.49 0.19
N GLY A 94 17.08 -27.48 -0.29
CA GLY A 94 17.28 -28.74 0.42
C GLY A 94 18.76 -29.06 0.56
N LEU A 95 19.03 -30.01 1.45
CA LEU A 95 20.35 -30.63 1.59
C LEU A 95 20.17 -32.14 1.69
N VAL A 96 21.03 -32.87 1.01
CA VAL A 96 21.23 -34.31 1.21
C VAL A 96 22.68 -34.51 1.62
N LYS A 97 22.93 -35.30 2.67
CA LYS A 97 24.28 -35.57 3.21
C LYS A 97 24.43 -37.06 3.54
N GLU A 98 25.50 -37.66 3.01
CA GLU A 98 25.89 -39.04 3.32
C GLU A 98 27.39 -39.08 3.67
N GLY A 99 27.71 -39.42 4.92
CA GLY A 99 29.09 -39.32 5.40
C GLY A 99 29.58 -37.88 5.31
N ASP A 100 30.68 -37.64 4.59
CA ASP A 100 31.25 -36.30 4.35
C ASP A 100 30.73 -35.67 3.04
N ASP A 101 30.10 -36.45 2.17
CA ASP A 101 29.55 -35.97 0.90
C ASP A 101 28.20 -35.29 1.12
N TYR A 102 27.97 -34.17 0.42
CA TYR A 102 26.69 -33.48 0.45
C TYR A 102 26.34 -32.78 -0.86
N ALA A 103 25.03 -32.58 -1.07
CA ALA A 103 24.48 -31.82 -2.18
C ALA A 103 23.42 -30.83 -1.70
N ILE A 104 23.56 -29.56 -2.10
CA ILE A 104 22.54 -28.53 -1.85
C ILE A 104 21.62 -28.46 -3.07
N LEU A 105 20.32 -28.62 -2.84
CA LEU A 105 19.28 -28.61 -3.86
C LEU A 105 18.58 -27.24 -3.90
N THR A 106 18.35 -26.71 -5.10
CA THR A 106 17.63 -25.44 -5.32
C THR A 106 16.22 -25.72 -5.83
N ASP A 107 15.24 -25.01 -5.28
CA ASP A 107 13.82 -25.11 -5.63
C ASP A 107 13.26 -26.53 -5.51
N ILE A 108 13.40 -27.07 -4.30
CA ILE A 108 13.08 -28.48 -4.04
C ILE A 108 11.62 -28.84 -4.30
N ALA A 109 11.44 -30.01 -4.89
CA ALA A 109 10.16 -30.68 -4.99
C ALA A 109 9.74 -31.31 -3.65
N GLY A 110 8.45 -31.64 -3.51
CA GLY A 110 7.92 -32.26 -2.29
C GLY A 110 8.58 -33.59 -1.94
N ALA A 111 9.03 -34.36 -2.94
CA ALA A 111 9.78 -35.59 -2.71
C ALA A 111 11.19 -35.31 -2.15
N GLU A 112 11.87 -34.29 -2.68
CA GLU A 112 13.21 -33.90 -2.23
C GLU A 112 13.18 -33.32 -0.82
N ASP A 113 12.13 -32.59 -0.45
CA ASP A 113 11.87 -32.18 0.94
C ASP A 113 11.66 -33.41 1.84
N HIS A 114 10.81 -34.36 1.42
CA HIS A 114 10.49 -35.53 2.25
C HIS A 114 11.72 -36.39 2.56
N TYR A 115 12.60 -36.59 1.57
CA TYR A 115 13.79 -37.43 1.69
C TYR A 115 15.07 -36.67 2.06
N GLY A 116 15.07 -35.34 1.99
CA GLY A 116 16.23 -34.52 2.31
C GLY A 116 16.48 -34.39 3.82
N ASP A 117 17.74 -34.15 4.18
CA ASP A 117 18.26 -34.08 5.55
C ASP A 117 18.07 -32.71 6.21
N MET A 118 17.83 -31.69 5.39
CA MET A 118 17.47 -30.35 5.84
C MET A 118 16.67 -29.66 4.74
N ASP A 119 15.63 -28.93 5.11
CA ASP A 119 14.94 -27.99 4.24
C ASP A 119 15.01 -26.59 4.83
N PHE A 120 15.25 -25.61 3.96
CA PHE A 120 15.22 -24.21 4.38
C PHE A 120 14.64 -23.32 3.30
N LYS A 121 14.02 -22.23 3.76
CA LYS A 121 13.26 -21.31 2.94
C LYS A 121 13.84 -19.92 3.16
N VAL A 122 14.27 -19.29 2.07
CA VAL A 122 14.89 -17.97 2.10
C VAL A 122 14.06 -17.02 1.27
N ALA A 123 13.59 -15.94 1.90
CA ALA A 123 12.88 -14.86 1.23
C ALA A 123 13.61 -13.54 1.40
N GLY A 124 13.58 -12.69 0.39
CA GLY A 124 14.28 -11.41 0.42
C GLY A 124 14.27 -10.65 -0.89
N SER A 125 14.82 -9.45 -0.85
CA SER A 125 15.07 -8.61 -2.02
C SER A 125 16.49 -8.86 -2.57
N SER A 126 16.89 -8.06 -3.55
CA SER A 126 18.26 -7.97 -4.02
C SER A 126 19.23 -7.42 -2.96
N GLN A 127 18.71 -6.67 -1.98
CA GLN A 127 19.52 -6.01 -0.94
C GLN A 127 19.71 -6.86 0.32
N GLY A 128 18.87 -7.87 0.54
CA GLY A 128 18.98 -8.67 1.76
C GLY A 128 17.84 -9.67 1.95
N ILE A 129 17.97 -10.47 3.01
CA ILE A 129 16.99 -11.47 3.44
C ILE A 129 15.95 -10.79 4.33
N THR A 130 14.66 -11.03 4.07
CA THR A 130 13.55 -10.57 4.91
C THR A 130 12.97 -11.66 5.79
N ALA A 131 13.09 -12.93 5.39
CA ALA A 131 12.73 -14.08 6.22
C ALA A 131 13.60 -15.29 5.90
N LEU A 132 13.91 -16.05 6.94
CA LEU A 132 14.61 -17.33 6.88
C LEU A 132 13.88 -18.32 7.78
N GLN A 133 13.55 -19.50 7.25
CA GLN A 133 13.05 -20.63 8.02
C GLN A 133 13.92 -21.84 7.70
N MET A 134 14.33 -22.59 8.71
CA MET A 134 15.16 -23.78 8.56
C MET A 134 14.57 -24.89 9.42
N ASP A 135 14.51 -26.10 8.86
CA ASP A 135 14.20 -27.33 9.59
C ASP A 135 15.32 -28.34 9.29
N ILE A 136 16.05 -28.71 10.35
CA ILE A 136 17.25 -29.54 10.26
C ILE A 136 16.90 -30.89 10.86
N LYS A 137 17.05 -31.96 10.09
CA LYS A 137 16.67 -33.32 10.51
C LYS A 137 17.86 -34.14 10.99
N ILE A 138 19.09 -33.75 10.63
CA ILE A 138 20.33 -34.43 11.00
C ILE A 138 21.30 -33.52 11.77
N PRO A 139 22.16 -34.08 12.65
CA PRO A 139 23.32 -33.36 13.16
C PRO A 139 24.42 -33.23 12.09
N GLY A 140 25.44 -32.40 12.32
CA GLY A 140 26.62 -32.33 11.45
C GLY A 140 26.53 -31.31 10.31
N ILE A 141 25.60 -30.34 10.39
CA ILE A 141 25.57 -29.18 9.48
C ILE A 141 26.60 -28.16 9.94
N THR A 142 27.67 -27.98 9.16
CA THR A 142 28.75 -27.05 9.47
C THR A 142 28.41 -25.61 9.05
N GLY A 143 29.11 -24.63 9.61
CA GLY A 143 28.96 -23.22 9.20
C GLY A 143 29.35 -22.97 7.74
N GLN A 144 30.24 -23.81 7.18
CA GLN A 144 30.62 -23.77 5.77
C GLN A 144 29.45 -24.22 4.89
N ILE A 145 28.86 -25.38 5.16
CA ILE A 145 27.70 -25.89 4.40
C ILE A 145 26.58 -24.84 4.40
N MET A 146 26.32 -24.20 5.54
CA MET A 146 25.32 -23.14 5.65
C MET A 146 25.64 -21.91 4.77
N ARG A 147 26.91 -21.49 4.71
CA ARG A 147 27.33 -20.35 3.88
C ARG A 147 27.14 -20.65 2.40
N GLU A 148 27.54 -21.84 1.96
CA GLU A 148 27.39 -22.28 0.58
C GLU A 148 25.91 -22.42 0.20
N ALA A 149 25.10 -22.97 1.11
CA ALA A 149 23.67 -23.13 0.91
C ALA A 149 22.95 -21.79 0.80
N LEU A 150 23.30 -20.79 1.64
CA LEU A 150 22.75 -19.45 1.56
C LEU A 150 23.19 -18.69 0.30
N GLU A 151 24.41 -18.89 -0.18
CA GLU A 151 24.87 -18.28 -1.44
C GLU A 151 24.15 -18.91 -2.64
N GLN A 152 23.96 -20.22 -2.65
CA GLN A 152 23.15 -20.89 -3.68
C GLN A 152 21.69 -20.41 -3.64
N ALA A 153 21.12 -20.25 -2.44
CA ALA A 153 19.78 -19.68 -2.26
C ALA A 153 19.70 -18.23 -2.76
N ARG A 154 20.73 -17.42 -2.52
CA ARG A 154 20.80 -16.04 -3.05
C ARG A 154 20.72 -16.06 -4.57
N ARG A 155 21.50 -16.91 -5.26
CA ARG A 155 21.45 -17.04 -6.72
C ARG A 155 20.07 -17.45 -7.22
N GLY A 156 19.46 -18.48 -6.62
CA GLY A 156 18.10 -18.91 -6.97
C GLY A 156 17.05 -17.81 -6.76
N ARG A 157 17.13 -17.08 -5.64
CA ARG A 157 16.24 -15.96 -5.35
C ARG A 157 16.38 -14.82 -6.36
N MET A 158 17.61 -14.48 -6.77
CA MET A 158 17.86 -13.44 -7.76
C MET A 158 17.28 -13.81 -9.13
N PHE A 159 17.43 -15.07 -9.54
CA PHE A 159 16.80 -15.58 -10.76
C PHE A 159 15.27 -15.44 -10.73
N ILE A 160 14.63 -15.79 -9.61
CA ILE A 160 13.17 -15.62 -9.46
C ILE A 160 12.78 -14.13 -9.49
N LEU A 161 13.54 -13.25 -8.84
CA LEU A 161 13.31 -11.79 -8.89
C LEU A 161 13.37 -11.25 -10.32
N GLU A 162 14.33 -11.69 -11.12
CA GLU A 162 14.43 -11.31 -12.53
C GLU A 162 13.18 -11.73 -13.30
N LYS A 163 12.69 -12.97 -13.11
CA LYS A 163 11.44 -13.44 -13.73
C LYS A 163 10.19 -12.69 -13.26
N MET A 164 10.15 -12.27 -12.00
CA MET A 164 9.08 -11.42 -11.50
C MET A 164 9.12 -10.03 -12.16
N GLN A 165 10.30 -9.44 -12.32
CA GLN A 165 10.48 -8.14 -12.97
C GLN A 165 10.14 -8.17 -14.46
N GLU A 166 10.41 -9.28 -15.16
CA GLU A 166 9.94 -9.49 -16.54
C GLU A 166 8.41 -9.39 -16.66
N ALA A 167 7.68 -9.85 -15.63
CA ALA A 167 6.21 -9.80 -15.61
C ALA A 167 5.64 -8.45 -15.14
N LEU A 168 6.25 -7.84 -14.12
CA LEU A 168 5.85 -6.55 -13.57
C LEU A 168 7.10 -5.78 -13.07
N PRO A 169 7.67 -4.88 -13.89
CA PRO A 169 8.92 -4.20 -13.57
C PRO A 169 8.84 -3.27 -12.35
N GLU A 170 7.70 -2.62 -12.16
CA GLU A 170 7.47 -1.62 -11.11
C GLU A 170 6.04 -1.68 -10.56
N SER A 171 5.84 -1.20 -9.33
CA SER A 171 4.50 -1.02 -8.77
C SER A 171 3.68 -0.07 -9.64
N ARG A 172 2.38 -0.36 -9.80
CA ARG A 172 1.48 0.56 -10.50
C ARG A 172 1.38 1.88 -9.76
N SER A 173 1.31 2.98 -10.51
CA SER A 173 1.16 4.33 -9.95
C SER A 173 -0.24 4.65 -9.46
N ALA A 174 -1.25 3.92 -9.95
CA ALA A 174 -2.65 4.15 -9.61
C ALA A 174 -3.27 2.91 -8.96
N VAL A 175 -4.06 3.14 -7.91
CA VAL A 175 -4.91 2.13 -7.28
C VAL A 175 -6.11 1.84 -8.18
N SER A 176 -6.62 0.61 -8.13
CA SER A 176 -7.85 0.21 -8.83
C SER A 176 -9.00 1.21 -8.62
N ARG A 177 -9.77 1.49 -9.68
CA ARG A 177 -10.98 2.33 -9.64
C ARG A 177 -12.06 1.84 -8.67
N TYR A 178 -12.04 0.55 -8.36
CA TYR A 178 -12.99 -0.06 -7.43
C TYR A 178 -12.48 -0.11 -6.00
N ALA A 179 -11.19 0.17 -5.79
CA ALA A 179 -10.67 0.34 -4.45
C ALA A 179 -11.21 1.65 -3.87
N PRO A 180 -11.55 1.68 -2.57
CA PRO A 180 -11.83 2.94 -1.91
C PRO A 180 -10.59 3.82 -2.02
N ARG A 181 -10.75 5.10 -2.32
CA ARG A 181 -9.70 6.09 -2.13
C ARG A 181 -9.78 6.57 -0.69
N ILE A 182 -8.63 6.82 -0.08
CA ILE A 182 -8.53 7.39 1.27
C ILE A 182 -7.80 8.71 1.16
N HIS A 183 -8.45 9.78 1.61
CA HIS A 183 -7.84 11.07 1.78
C HIS A 183 -7.66 11.35 3.26
N THR A 184 -6.42 11.52 3.68
CA THR A 184 -6.08 11.95 5.03
C THR A 184 -5.96 13.47 5.07
N LEU A 185 -6.56 14.11 6.06
CA LEU A 185 -6.38 15.52 6.36
C LEU A 185 -6.03 15.71 7.84
N GLN A 186 -5.32 16.78 8.15
CA GLN A 186 -4.97 17.15 9.52
C GLN A 186 -5.84 18.34 9.94
N ILE A 187 -6.60 18.19 11.03
CA ILE A 187 -7.40 19.25 11.63
C ILE A 187 -6.83 19.66 13.00
N PRO A 188 -7.10 20.90 13.45
CA PRO A 188 -6.80 21.31 14.82
C PRO A 188 -7.55 20.43 15.84
N VAL A 189 -6.88 20.06 16.93
CA VAL A 189 -7.42 19.13 17.96
C VAL A 189 -8.68 19.69 18.65
N ASP A 190 -8.77 21.02 18.77
CA ASP A 190 -9.94 21.72 19.30
C ASP A 190 -11.20 21.53 18.42
N LYS A 191 -11.02 21.33 17.11
CA LYS A 191 -12.09 21.18 16.12
C LYS A 191 -12.59 19.75 15.94
N ILE A 192 -11.94 18.77 16.56
CA ILE A 192 -12.41 17.38 16.58
C ILE A 192 -13.83 17.30 17.18
N ARG A 193 -14.10 18.07 18.23
CA ARG A 193 -15.42 18.09 18.91
C ARG A 193 -16.52 18.63 17.99
N ASP A 194 -16.21 19.65 17.20
CA ASP A 194 -17.14 20.28 16.27
C ASP A 194 -17.47 19.32 15.11
N LEU A 195 -16.46 18.61 14.59
CA LEU A 195 -16.64 17.62 13.52
C LEU A 195 -17.47 16.40 13.96
N ILE A 196 -17.22 15.87 15.16
CA ILE A 196 -18.01 14.74 15.70
C ILE A 196 -19.43 15.23 16.04
N GLY A 197 -19.52 16.40 16.68
CA GLY A 197 -20.75 16.96 17.21
C GLY A 197 -21.32 16.18 18.41
N PRO A 198 -22.39 16.69 19.05
CA PRO A 198 -22.98 16.06 20.22
C PRO A 198 -23.50 14.65 19.90
N GLY A 199 -22.89 13.63 20.52
CA GLY A 199 -23.24 12.22 20.32
C GLY A 199 -22.92 11.67 18.93
N GLY A 200 -22.02 12.31 18.17
CA GLY A 200 -21.65 11.88 16.82
C GLY A 200 -22.69 12.25 15.75
N LYS A 201 -23.62 13.18 16.04
CA LYS A 201 -24.69 13.55 15.09
C LYS A 201 -24.16 14.18 13.80
N VAL A 202 -23.14 15.03 13.89
CA VAL A 202 -22.60 15.77 12.74
C VAL A 202 -21.88 14.80 11.81
N ILE A 203 -20.93 14.02 12.33
CA ILE A 203 -20.21 13.01 11.54
C ILE A 203 -21.16 11.97 10.92
N ARG A 204 -22.18 11.50 11.65
CA ARG A 204 -23.21 10.59 11.09
C ARG A 204 -24.02 11.25 9.98
N GLY A 205 -24.36 12.53 10.11
CA GLY A 205 -25.05 13.29 9.06
C GLY A 205 -24.22 13.41 7.79
N ILE A 206 -22.91 13.64 7.91
CA ILE A 206 -22.00 13.66 6.75
C ILE A 206 -21.96 12.28 6.08
N VAL A 207 -21.78 11.21 6.87
CA VAL A 207 -21.76 9.83 6.38
C VAL A 207 -23.08 9.46 5.69
N GLU A 208 -24.23 9.87 6.23
CA GLU A 208 -25.54 9.59 5.64
C GLU A 208 -25.79 10.36 4.34
N GLN A 209 -25.34 11.61 4.24
CA GLN A 209 -25.51 12.44 3.04
C GLN A 209 -24.56 12.08 1.89
N THR A 210 -23.38 11.57 2.21
CA THR A 210 -22.30 11.35 1.22
C THR A 210 -21.99 9.87 1.02
N GLY A 211 -22.36 8.98 1.94
CA GLY A 211 -22.03 7.57 1.90
C GLY A 211 -20.55 7.24 2.16
N VAL A 212 -19.73 8.23 2.53
CA VAL A 212 -18.30 8.03 2.81
C VAL A 212 -18.10 7.45 4.21
N LYS A 213 -16.96 6.81 4.45
CA LYS A 213 -16.51 6.46 5.81
C LYS A 213 -15.54 7.51 6.31
N ILE A 214 -15.75 7.99 7.52
CA ILE A 214 -14.88 8.97 8.19
C ILE A 214 -14.37 8.32 9.46
N ASP A 215 -13.05 8.32 9.61
CA ASP A 215 -12.35 7.92 10.83
C ASP A 215 -11.58 9.12 11.39
N VAL A 216 -11.70 9.36 12.69
CA VAL A 216 -11.14 10.55 13.35
C VAL A 216 -10.27 10.08 14.51
N GLU A 217 -8.98 10.41 14.45
CA GLU A 217 -8.03 10.14 15.52
C GLU A 217 -7.95 11.33 16.50
N ASP A 218 -7.63 11.04 17.77
CA ASP A 218 -7.42 12.06 18.81
C ASP A 218 -6.23 13.00 18.50
N SER A 219 -5.36 12.60 17.57
CA SER A 219 -4.26 13.39 17.03
C SER A 219 -4.71 14.54 16.11
N GLY A 220 -5.99 14.56 15.71
CA GLY A 220 -6.52 15.47 14.70
C GLY A 220 -6.35 14.96 13.27
N LYS A 221 -5.89 13.72 13.08
CA LYS A 221 -5.84 13.07 11.77
C LYS A 221 -7.23 12.53 11.42
N VAL A 222 -7.77 12.93 10.27
CA VAL A 222 -9.08 12.48 9.78
C VAL A 222 -8.90 11.77 8.45
N ASN A 223 -9.31 10.51 8.40
CA ASN A 223 -9.26 9.67 7.20
C ASN A 223 -10.66 9.58 6.59
N VAL A 224 -10.81 10.07 5.36
CA VAL A 224 -12.07 10.01 4.61
C VAL A 224 -11.91 8.98 3.49
N ALA A 225 -12.71 7.93 3.54
CA ALA A 225 -12.67 6.81 2.60
C ALA A 225 -13.94 6.73 1.74
N SER A 226 -13.79 6.66 0.42
CA SER A 226 -14.90 6.53 -0.54
C SER A 226 -14.42 5.90 -1.85
N SER A 227 -15.28 5.09 -2.50
CA SER A 227 -15.05 4.62 -3.87
C SER A 227 -15.52 5.62 -4.94
N ASP A 228 -16.32 6.62 -4.56
CA ASP A 228 -16.82 7.68 -5.44
C ASP A 228 -16.11 9.01 -5.15
N GLU A 229 -15.55 9.61 -6.21
CA GLU A 229 -14.82 10.88 -6.17
C GLU A 229 -15.76 12.06 -5.88
N ALA A 230 -16.98 12.06 -6.43
CA ALA A 230 -17.93 13.16 -6.20
C ALA A 230 -18.39 13.20 -4.73
N ALA A 231 -18.70 12.03 -4.16
CA ALA A 231 -19.02 11.88 -2.76
C ALA A 231 -17.86 12.31 -1.84
N MET A 232 -16.62 11.94 -2.22
CA MET A 232 -15.42 12.33 -1.47
C MET A 232 -15.20 13.84 -1.47
N SER A 233 -15.26 14.51 -2.63
CA SER A 233 -15.08 15.96 -2.70
C SER A 233 -16.12 16.70 -1.87
N LYS A 234 -17.38 16.24 -1.90
CA LYS A 234 -18.45 16.83 -1.07
C LYS A 234 -18.18 16.65 0.42
N ALA A 235 -17.73 15.46 0.85
CA ALA A 235 -17.40 15.22 2.24
C ALA A 235 -16.21 16.07 2.70
N LEU A 236 -15.15 16.16 1.90
CA LEU A 236 -13.98 17.01 2.19
C LEU A 236 -14.35 18.49 2.29
N GLN A 237 -15.25 18.97 1.43
CA GLN A 237 -15.75 20.34 1.50
C GLN A 237 -16.51 20.59 2.81
N ILE A 238 -17.44 19.71 3.18
CA ILE A 238 -18.20 19.85 4.44
C ILE A 238 -17.28 19.81 5.66
N ILE A 239 -16.30 18.89 5.68
CA ILE A 239 -15.31 18.80 6.76
C ILE A 239 -14.46 20.08 6.81
N GLY A 240 -14.02 20.57 5.65
CA GLY A 240 -13.29 21.82 5.53
C GLY A 240 -14.07 23.01 6.07
N ASP A 241 -15.36 23.13 5.74
CA ASP A 241 -16.22 24.23 6.19
C ASP A 241 -16.46 24.20 7.71
N ILE A 242 -16.55 23.02 8.32
CA ILE A 242 -16.73 22.86 9.79
C ILE A 242 -15.41 23.11 10.53
N THR A 243 -14.29 22.68 9.96
CA THR A 243 -12.97 22.72 10.60
C THR A 243 -12.14 23.94 10.18
N ALA A 244 -12.70 24.81 9.36
CA ALA A 244 -12.06 26.05 8.93
C ALA A 244 -11.80 26.96 10.13
N THR A 245 -10.52 27.20 10.40
CA THR A 245 -10.11 28.24 11.35
C THR A 245 -9.92 29.55 10.59
N PRO A 246 -10.54 30.66 11.05
CA PRO A 246 -10.26 31.97 10.49
C PRO A 246 -8.78 32.30 10.70
N GLU A 247 -8.07 32.67 9.64
CA GLU A 247 -6.68 33.13 9.74
C GLU A 247 -6.63 34.66 9.71
N VAL A 248 -5.77 35.23 10.54
CA VAL A 248 -5.52 36.67 10.56
C VAL A 248 -5.01 37.12 9.18
N GLY A 249 -5.66 38.12 8.61
CA GLY A 249 -5.33 38.67 7.30
C GLY A 249 -6.06 38.04 6.12
N LYS A 250 -6.77 36.91 6.28
CA LYS A 250 -7.61 36.34 5.22
C LYS A 250 -8.96 37.05 5.12
N THR A 251 -9.49 37.10 3.90
CA THR A 251 -10.79 37.67 3.57
C THR A 251 -11.81 36.56 3.42
N TYR A 252 -12.95 36.68 4.09
CA TYR A 252 -14.03 35.70 4.07
C TYR A 252 -15.34 36.38 3.69
N LEU A 253 -16.24 35.63 3.04
CA LEU A 253 -17.62 36.06 2.79
C LEU A 253 -18.45 35.59 3.99
N GLY A 254 -18.89 36.54 4.82
CA GLY A 254 -19.66 36.24 6.02
C GLY A 254 -21.07 36.81 5.96
N LYS A 255 -22.00 36.17 6.68
CA LYS A 255 -23.41 36.59 6.76
C LYS A 255 -23.66 37.35 8.05
N VAL A 256 -24.32 38.51 7.97
CA VAL A 256 -24.71 39.26 9.17
C VAL A 256 -25.83 38.50 9.90
N VAL A 257 -25.53 38.01 11.10
CA VAL A 257 -26.50 37.27 11.94
C VAL A 257 -27.29 38.21 12.83
N ARG A 258 -26.61 39.22 13.39
CA ARG A 258 -27.21 40.15 14.35
C ARG A 258 -26.52 41.50 14.33
N LEU A 259 -27.32 42.56 14.43
CA LEU A 259 -26.84 43.93 14.60
C LEU A 259 -26.86 44.34 16.07
N ALA A 260 -25.86 45.11 16.50
CA ALA A 260 -25.77 45.71 17.84
C ALA A 260 -25.34 47.18 17.72
N ASP A 261 -25.57 47.98 18.76
CA ASP A 261 -25.30 49.43 18.71
C ASP A 261 -23.80 49.76 18.54
N PHE A 262 -22.90 48.82 18.86
CA PHE A 262 -21.45 48.96 18.73
C PHE A 262 -20.84 48.20 17.55
N GLY A 263 -21.64 47.47 16.76
CA GLY A 263 -21.14 46.69 15.62
C GLY A 263 -22.11 45.62 15.09
N ALA A 264 -21.63 44.80 14.17
CA ALA A 264 -22.37 43.69 13.59
C ALA A 264 -21.68 42.35 13.91
N PHE A 265 -22.47 41.34 14.23
CA PHE A 265 -22.01 39.95 14.32
C PHE A 265 -22.15 39.28 12.96
N VAL A 266 -21.03 38.83 12.43
CA VAL A 266 -20.94 38.23 11.10
C VAL A 266 -20.48 36.78 11.27
N GLU A 267 -21.30 35.84 10.82
CA GLU A 267 -20.97 34.42 10.77
C GLU A 267 -20.05 34.17 9.58
N LEU A 268 -18.84 33.67 9.87
CA LEU A 268 -17.83 33.34 8.85
C LEU A 268 -17.97 31.88 8.40
N PHE A 269 -18.18 30.99 9.38
CA PHE A 269 -18.36 29.55 9.23
C PHE A 269 -19.46 29.09 10.20
N PRO A 270 -20.11 27.95 9.97
CA PRO A 270 -21.13 27.43 10.88
C PRO A 270 -20.63 27.38 12.34
N GLY A 271 -21.19 28.22 13.20
CA GLY A 271 -20.81 28.31 14.62
C GLY A 271 -19.57 29.17 14.95
N THR A 272 -19.01 29.91 13.99
CA THR A 272 -17.91 30.85 14.19
C THR A 272 -18.31 32.28 13.83
N ASP A 273 -18.56 33.08 14.87
CA ASP A 273 -18.97 34.48 14.74
C ASP A 273 -17.79 35.45 14.95
N GLY A 274 -17.69 36.43 14.06
CA GLY A 274 -16.77 37.56 14.21
C GLY A 274 -17.51 38.86 14.52
N LEU A 275 -16.87 39.72 15.32
CA LEU A 275 -17.38 41.06 15.63
C LEU A 275 -16.79 42.06 14.64
N LEU A 276 -17.65 42.69 13.85
CA LEU A 276 -17.35 43.84 13.02
C LEU A 276 -17.70 45.11 13.81
N HIS A 277 -16.69 45.79 14.35
CA HIS A 277 -16.91 47.02 15.14
C HIS A 277 -17.36 48.17 14.25
N ILE A 278 -18.19 49.09 14.77
CA ILE A 278 -18.75 50.22 14.00
C ILE A 278 -17.68 51.06 13.27
N SER A 279 -16.49 51.21 13.88
CA SER A 279 -15.35 51.95 13.30
C SER A 279 -14.68 51.26 12.11
N GLU A 280 -14.95 49.97 11.90
CA GLU A 280 -14.33 49.12 10.88
C GLU A 280 -15.29 48.74 9.73
N ILE A 281 -16.51 49.28 9.74
CA ILE A 281 -17.55 49.03 8.73
C ILE A 281 -17.28 49.83 7.45
N ALA A 282 -16.96 51.12 7.57
CA ALA A 282 -16.70 51.99 6.42
C ALA A 282 -15.59 53.02 6.70
N GLU A 283 -15.13 53.71 5.66
CA GLU A 283 -14.11 54.76 5.79
C GLU A 283 -14.65 56.06 6.40
N HIS A 284 -15.94 56.34 6.21
CA HIS A 284 -16.65 57.48 6.81
C HIS A 284 -17.19 57.14 8.21
N ARG A 285 -17.40 58.18 9.03
CA ARG A 285 -17.96 58.03 10.37
C ARG A 285 -19.46 57.73 10.27
N ILE A 286 -19.83 56.50 10.59
CA ILE A 286 -21.22 56.05 10.64
C ILE A 286 -21.79 56.37 12.03
N LYS A 287 -23.04 56.84 12.08
CA LYS A 287 -23.76 57.09 13.35
C LYS A 287 -24.47 55.82 13.84
N ASP A 288 -25.09 55.07 12.94
CA ASP A 288 -25.79 53.82 13.25
C ASP A 288 -25.39 52.68 12.30
N VAL A 289 -25.14 51.49 12.86
CA VAL A 289 -24.75 50.29 12.10
C VAL A 289 -25.82 49.89 11.08
N ARG A 290 -27.09 50.19 11.38
CA ARG A 290 -28.28 49.88 10.55
C ARG A 290 -28.33 50.65 9.23
N ASP A 291 -27.56 51.72 9.10
CA ASP A 291 -27.54 52.52 7.87
C ASP A 291 -26.79 51.81 6.72
N GLU A 292 -25.90 50.87 7.06
CA GLU A 292 -24.94 50.26 6.12
C GLU A 292 -25.04 48.73 6.05
N LEU A 293 -25.67 48.08 7.04
CA LEU A 293 -25.76 46.63 7.14
C LEU A 293 -27.17 46.22 7.57
N HIS A 294 -27.73 45.23 6.87
CA HIS A 294 -28.97 44.57 7.26
C HIS A 294 -28.70 43.16 7.78
N GLU A 295 -29.57 42.67 8.66
CA GLU A 295 -29.54 41.27 9.07
C GLU A 295 -29.79 40.37 7.86
N GLY A 296 -28.90 39.40 7.65
CA GLY A 296 -28.92 38.50 6.51
C GLY A 296 -28.02 38.89 5.34
N ASP A 297 -27.41 40.09 5.34
CA ASP A 297 -26.51 40.51 4.27
C ASP A 297 -25.23 39.66 4.23
N GLN A 298 -24.79 39.32 3.00
CA GLN A 298 -23.50 38.69 2.76
C GLN A 298 -22.45 39.76 2.46
N ILE A 299 -21.45 39.89 3.34
CA ILE A 299 -20.40 40.89 3.22
C ILE A 299 -19.01 40.26 3.25
N LEU A 300 -18.10 40.80 2.45
CA LEU A 300 -16.68 40.46 2.50
C LEU A 300 -16.03 41.16 3.70
N VAL A 301 -15.40 40.37 4.57
CA VAL A 301 -14.77 40.83 5.82
C VAL A 301 -13.37 40.22 5.98
N LYS A 302 -12.42 41.03 6.45
CA LYS A 302 -11.03 40.60 6.70
C LYS A 302 -10.83 40.39 8.19
N VAL A 303 -10.19 39.30 8.58
CA VAL A 303 -9.84 39.04 9.98
C VAL A 303 -8.64 39.90 10.35
N LEU A 304 -8.79 40.80 11.32
CA LEU A 304 -7.70 41.66 11.80
C LEU A 304 -6.90 41.03 12.94
N ALA A 305 -7.60 40.39 13.87
CA ALA A 305 -7.00 39.77 15.05
C ALA A 305 -7.93 38.71 15.62
N ILE A 306 -7.35 37.70 16.27
CA ILE A 306 -8.07 36.64 16.98
C ILE A 306 -7.62 36.71 18.44
N GLU A 307 -8.53 37.10 19.32
CA GLU A 307 -8.28 37.23 20.76
C GLU A 307 -9.13 36.17 21.50
N GLY A 308 -8.54 35.00 21.73
CA GLY A 308 -9.23 33.85 22.33
C GLY A 308 -10.42 33.41 21.47
N ASN A 309 -11.64 33.61 21.96
CA ASN A 309 -12.87 33.23 21.27
C ASN A 309 -13.54 34.40 20.50
N ARG A 310 -12.89 35.57 20.43
CA ARG A 310 -13.42 36.77 19.75
C ARG A 310 -12.58 37.11 18.52
N ILE A 311 -13.19 37.07 17.35
CA ILE A 311 -12.56 37.40 16.08
C ILE A 311 -12.91 38.85 15.72
N LYS A 312 -11.90 39.70 15.55
CA LYS A 312 -12.10 41.10 15.11
C LYS A 312 -12.10 41.14 13.59
N LEU A 313 -13.18 41.64 13.01
CA LEU A 313 -13.38 41.77 11.57
C LEU A 313 -13.27 43.22 11.13
N SER A 314 -12.81 43.45 9.90
CA SER A 314 -12.82 44.75 9.25
C SER A 314 -13.23 44.65 7.78
N ARG A 315 -14.17 45.51 7.40
CA ARG A 315 -14.59 45.74 6.01
C ARG A 315 -13.77 46.88 5.39
N LYS A 316 -13.37 47.85 6.21
CA LYS A 316 -12.52 48.99 5.82
C LYS A 316 -11.18 48.56 5.23
N ALA A 317 -10.55 47.50 5.76
CA ALA A 317 -9.29 46.99 5.25
C ALA A 317 -9.39 46.52 3.77
N ILE A 318 -10.53 45.97 3.37
CA ILE A 318 -10.77 45.48 1.99
C ILE A 318 -11.05 46.65 1.05
N LEU A 319 -11.87 47.62 1.48
CA LEU A 319 -12.15 48.83 0.70
C LEU A 319 -10.87 49.62 0.41
N ARG A 320 -9.95 49.68 1.39
CA ARG A 320 -8.64 50.33 1.24
C ARG A 320 -7.70 49.55 0.30
N GLU A 321 -7.71 48.21 0.35
CA GLU A 321 -6.95 47.37 -0.59
C GLU A 321 -7.49 47.42 -2.03
N GLN A 322 -8.81 47.44 -2.21
CA GLN A 322 -9.43 47.61 -3.53
C GLN A 322 -9.10 49.00 -4.11
N ARG A 323 -9.15 50.05 -3.29
CA ARG A 323 -8.78 51.41 -3.72
C ARG A 323 -7.28 51.54 -4.02
N ALA A 324 -6.41 50.83 -3.29
CA ALA A 324 -4.97 50.79 -3.58
C ALA A 324 -4.66 50.05 -4.90
N LYS A 325 -5.39 48.98 -5.23
CA LYS A 325 -5.26 48.27 -6.52
C LYS A 325 -5.85 49.03 -7.70
N MET A 326 -6.84 49.89 -7.49
CA MET A 326 -7.49 50.68 -8.55
C MET A 326 -6.94 52.11 -8.69
N GLY A 327 -5.92 52.50 -7.90
CA GLY A 327 -5.49 53.89 -7.73
C GLY A 327 -4.03 54.24 -8.11
N ALA A 328 -3.30 53.39 -8.86
CA ALA A 328 -1.91 53.70 -9.23
C ALA A 328 -1.57 53.37 -10.70
N ALA A 329 -1.96 54.26 -11.61
CA ALA A 329 -1.25 54.60 -12.86
C ALA A 329 -1.73 56.00 -13.28
N PRO A 330 -0.84 57.00 -13.48
CA PRO A 330 0.16 57.07 -14.57
C PRO A 330 1.55 57.51 -14.05
N GLY A 331 2.70 57.50 -14.74
CA GLY A 331 3.10 57.34 -16.14
C GLY A 331 4.38 58.18 -16.37
N GLY A 332 5.44 57.59 -16.95
CA GLY A 332 6.66 58.25 -17.47
C GLY A 332 7.80 58.44 -16.46
N GLY A 333 9.09 58.23 -16.74
CA GLY A 333 9.82 57.85 -17.95
C GLY A 333 11.32 58.15 -17.74
N GLN A 334 12.17 57.30 -18.32
CA GLN A 334 13.60 57.49 -18.68
C GLN A 334 14.68 57.70 -17.60
N GLY A 335 15.80 56.97 -17.78
CA GLY A 335 17.14 57.57 -17.65
C GLY A 335 18.17 56.86 -16.77
N GLN A 336 19.07 56.12 -17.45
CA GLN A 336 20.54 56.09 -17.29
C GLN A 336 21.24 55.65 -15.99
N ASP A 337 22.14 54.67 -16.21
CA ASP A 337 23.57 54.61 -15.86
C ASP A 337 24.04 54.90 -14.42
N GLY A 338 24.89 53.99 -13.91
CA GLY A 338 25.94 54.37 -12.96
C GLY A 338 26.20 53.37 -11.83
N ASP A 339 27.17 52.50 -12.07
CA ASP A 339 28.15 51.86 -11.17
C ASP A 339 28.12 52.09 -9.65
N GLY A 340 28.34 51.01 -8.89
CA GLY A 340 28.59 51.07 -7.44
C GLY A 340 28.88 49.74 -6.74
N ALA A 341 29.98 49.08 -7.13
CA ALA A 341 30.85 48.18 -6.36
C ALA A 341 30.35 47.43 -5.10
N GLY A 342 30.55 46.10 -5.11
CA GLY A 342 30.58 45.25 -3.91
C GLY A 342 30.88 43.77 -4.20
N ARG A 343 32.15 43.41 -4.44
CA ARG A 343 32.69 42.02 -4.44
C ARG A 343 32.65 41.44 -3.01
N PRO A 344 32.68 40.10 -2.77
CA PRO A 344 33.54 39.14 -3.48
C PRO A 344 32.99 37.73 -3.78
N THR A 345 33.78 37.07 -4.61
CA THR A 345 33.89 35.65 -4.99
C THR A 345 33.77 34.63 -3.86
N LEU A 346 33.08 33.51 -4.14
CA LEU A 346 33.26 32.23 -3.46
C LEU A 346 33.40 31.11 -4.51
N GLU A 347 34.44 30.31 -4.30
CA GLU A 347 34.89 29.15 -5.10
C GLU A 347 33.94 27.94 -4.98
N PRO A 348 34.03 26.96 -5.90
CA PRO A 348 33.32 25.70 -5.80
C PRO A 348 34.05 24.71 -4.88
N GLY A 349 33.36 24.26 -3.83
CA GLY A 349 33.82 23.19 -2.95
C GLY A 349 33.47 21.79 -3.48
N PRO A 350 34.26 20.76 -3.14
CA PRO A 350 34.35 19.54 -3.92
C PRO A 350 33.47 18.38 -3.43
N ASP A 351 33.26 17.49 -4.39
CA ASP A 351 32.82 16.11 -4.28
C ASP A 351 33.76 15.27 -3.37
N SER A 352 33.21 14.54 -2.41
CA SER A 352 33.90 13.42 -1.79
C SER A 352 32.90 12.51 -1.08
N GLY A 353 32.63 11.36 -1.70
CA GLY A 353 32.00 10.24 -1.04
C GLY A 353 32.89 9.67 0.05
N GLU A 354 32.27 9.28 1.16
CA GLU A 354 32.86 8.37 2.13
C GLU A 354 32.03 7.09 2.15
N SER A 355 32.59 6.07 1.49
CA SER A 355 32.25 4.68 1.68
C SER A 355 32.62 4.25 3.10
N ILE A 356 31.63 3.87 3.89
CA ILE A 356 31.86 3.22 5.18
C ILE A 356 32.35 1.79 4.91
N THR A 357 33.65 1.58 5.07
CA THR A 357 34.28 0.26 5.23
C THR A 357 33.99 -0.25 6.64
N ILE A 358 33.24 -1.36 6.74
CA ILE A 358 33.11 -2.11 7.98
C ILE A 358 34.22 -3.17 7.98
N GLU A 359 35.29 -2.90 8.73
CA GLU A 359 36.29 -3.90 9.10
C GLU A 359 35.75 -4.73 10.29
N GLY A 360 35.76 -6.05 10.12
CA GLY A 360 35.34 -6.98 11.17
C GLY A 360 35.21 -8.43 10.71
N GLY A 361 36.08 -8.88 9.81
CA GLY A 361 36.26 -10.31 9.52
C GLY A 361 37.39 -10.84 10.39
N GLY A 362 37.06 -11.56 11.46
CA GLY A 362 38.06 -12.34 12.18
C GLY A 362 38.54 -13.50 11.31
N ASP A 363 39.85 -13.62 11.15
CA ASP A 363 40.51 -14.73 10.49
C ASP A 363 40.19 -16.03 11.22
N PHE A 364 39.40 -16.90 10.58
CA PHE A 364 39.23 -18.29 10.97
C PHE A 364 39.94 -19.14 9.93
N GLN A 365 40.84 -20.01 10.41
CA GLN A 365 41.59 -20.97 9.60
C GLN A 365 40.67 -21.67 8.60
N GLU A 366 41.08 -21.67 7.33
CA GLU A 366 40.61 -22.61 6.32
C GLU A 366 40.85 -24.02 6.84
N GLY A 367 39.78 -24.62 7.38
CA GLY A 367 39.70 -26.04 7.62
C GLY A 367 39.45 -26.75 6.30
N ASP A 368 40.00 -27.96 6.20
CA ASP A 368 40.00 -28.85 5.02
C ASP A 368 38.73 -28.74 4.15
N ASP A 369 38.90 -28.43 2.87
CA ASP A 369 37.84 -28.38 1.85
C ASP A 369 37.04 -29.69 1.85
N GLU A 370 35.87 -29.72 2.51
CA GLU A 370 34.91 -30.81 2.37
C GLU A 370 34.38 -30.84 0.91
N PRO A 371 34.29 -32.01 0.28
CA PRO A 371 33.88 -32.13 -1.11
C PRO A 371 32.41 -31.72 -1.30
N ASN A 372 32.19 -30.53 -1.87
CA ASN A 372 30.87 -30.08 -2.34
C ASN A 372 30.62 -30.56 -3.78
N PHE A 373 29.63 -31.44 -3.96
CA PHE A 373 29.24 -31.97 -5.28
C PHE A 373 28.68 -30.91 -6.25
N ASN A 374 28.31 -29.72 -5.77
CA ASN A 374 27.85 -28.60 -6.60
C ASN A 374 29.00 -27.84 -7.29
N ARG A 375 30.27 -28.09 -6.91
CA ARG A 375 31.44 -27.60 -7.65
C ARG A 375 31.69 -28.51 -8.86
N ALA A 376 30.80 -28.47 -9.85
CA ALA A 376 31.14 -28.96 -11.17
C ALA A 376 31.99 -27.90 -11.87
N GLU A 377 33.24 -28.21 -12.21
CA GLU A 377 33.93 -27.52 -13.30
C GLU A 377 33.15 -27.78 -14.59
N GLY A 378 32.26 -26.86 -14.96
CA GLY A 378 31.47 -26.95 -16.18
C GLY A 378 30.43 -25.84 -16.26
N GLU A 379 30.48 -25.05 -17.32
CA GLU A 379 29.50 -23.98 -17.60
C GLU A 379 28.06 -24.52 -17.54
N PRO A 380 27.09 -23.72 -17.03
CA PRO A 380 25.70 -24.12 -17.02
C PRO A 380 25.21 -24.33 -18.46
N ALA A 381 24.62 -25.50 -18.72
CA ALA A 381 24.04 -25.82 -20.02
C ALA A 381 22.92 -24.81 -20.35
N HIS A 382 23.19 -23.91 -21.29
CA HIS A 382 22.17 -23.10 -21.92
C HIS A 382 21.16 -24.01 -22.62
N ALA A 383 19.88 -23.91 -22.23
CA ALA A 383 18.77 -24.49 -22.98
C ALA A 383 18.68 -23.80 -24.36
N GLY A 384 19.38 -24.36 -25.35
CA GLY A 384 19.38 -23.89 -26.72
C GLY A 384 18.00 -24.02 -27.36
N ALA A 385 17.48 -22.91 -27.86
CA ALA A 385 16.34 -22.88 -28.76
C ALA A 385 16.65 -23.75 -29.99
N GLY A 386 15.90 -24.85 -30.14
CA GLY A 386 16.07 -25.79 -31.25
C GLY A 386 15.83 -25.11 -32.60
N GLU A 387 16.90 -24.98 -33.37
CA GLU A 387 16.88 -24.54 -34.77
C GLU A 387 16.05 -25.50 -35.63
N ARG A 388 15.20 -24.90 -36.47
CA ARG A 388 14.42 -25.59 -37.49
C ARG A 388 15.33 -26.04 -38.62
N HIS A 389 15.63 -27.34 -38.71
CA HIS A 389 16.17 -27.91 -39.93
C HIS A 389 15.04 -28.34 -40.88
N GLY A 390 14.99 -27.69 -42.03
CA GLY A 390 14.16 -28.09 -43.17
C GLY A 390 14.81 -29.17 -44.03
N GLY A 391 13.96 -29.97 -44.68
CA GLY A 391 14.26 -30.60 -45.96
C GLY A 391 14.38 -32.13 -45.93
N GLY A 392 13.36 -32.83 -46.45
CA GLY A 392 13.49 -34.24 -46.82
C GLY A 392 12.17 -34.95 -47.08
N ARG A 393 11.58 -34.77 -48.27
CA ARG A 393 10.47 -35.60 -48.78
C ARG A 393 10.91 -37.06 -48.88
N ARG A 394 10.05 -38.02 -48.48
CA ARG A 394 9.85 -39.28 -49.19
C ARG A 394 8.53 -39.96 -48.82
N GLU A 395 7.98 -40.61 -49.82
CA GLU A 395 6.63 -41.17 -49.99
C GLU A 395 6.25 -42.31 -49.03
N GLY A 396 4.95 -42.35 -48.69
CA GLY A 396 4.08 -43.45 -49.09
C GLY A 396 4.23 -44.80 -48.38
N GLY A 397 3.35 -45.06 -47.40
CA GLY A 397 3.12 -46.42 -46.90
C GLY A 397 1.99 -46.50 -45.87
N ARG A 398 0.76 -46.74 -46.33
CA ARG A 398 -0.37 -47.14 -45.48
C ARG A 398 -0.19 -48.59 -45.00
N PRO A 399 -0.66 -48.93 -43.79
CA PRO A 399 -1.28 -50.23 -43.55
C PRO A 399 -2.77 -50.11 -43.18
N PRO A 400 -3.55 -51.19 -43.39
CA PRO A 400 -5.00 -51.12 -43.53
C PRO A 400 -5.75 -51.23 -42.20
N GLY A 401 -6.98 -50.69 -42.20
CA GLY A 401 -7.92 -50.77 -41.10
C GLY A 401 -8.45 -52.19 -40.83
N GLY A 402 -8.59 -52.51 -39.55
CA GLY A 402 -9.35 -53.64 -39.04
C GLY A 402 -10.54 -53.14 -38.21
N ARG A 403 -11.75 -53.36 -38.73
CA ARG A 403 -13.02 -53.11 -38.05
C ARG A 403 -13.20 -54.10 -36.89
N GLY A 404 -13.64 -53.62 -35.73
CA GLY A 404 -14.06 -54.45 -34.61
C GLY A 404 -15.10 -53.75 -33.74
N ARG A 405 -16.34 -53.65 -34.23
CA ARG A 405 -17.50 -53.29 -33.40
C ARG A 405 -17.80 -54.44 -32.45
N ARG A 406 -17.93 -54.17 -31.14
CA ARG A 406 -18.82 -54.95 -30.26
C ARG A 406 -19.59 -54.03 -29.33
N HIS A 407 -20.90 -54.21 -29.39
CA HIS A 407 -21.96 -53.54 -28.67
C HIS A 407 -22.60 -54.61 -27.78
N HIS A 408 -22.64 -54.41 -26.47
CA HIS A 408 -23.50 -55.09 -25.49
C HIS A 408 -23.32 -54.32 -24.17
N GLY A 409 -24.30 -54.01 -23.35
CA GLY A 409 -25.73 -54.26 -23.40
C GLY A 409 -26.33 -53.64 -22.13
N ARG A 410 -27.42 -52.90 -22.29
CA ARG A 410 -28.32 -52.50 -21.21
C ARG A 410 -28.85 -53.76 -20.50
N ARG A 411 -28.88 -53.73 -19.17
CA ARG A 411 -29.87 -54.46 -18.36
C ARG A 411 -30.37 -53.52 -17.27
N GLY A 412 -31.69 -53.36 -17.23
CA GLY A 412 -32.41 -52.73 -16.14
C GLY A 412 -32.97 -53.76 -15.14
N GLY A 413 -33.56 -53.21 -14.09
CA GLY A 413 -34.28 -53.88 -12.99
C GLY A 413 -34.00 -53.08 -11.71
N GLY A 414 -34.93 -52.46 -11.00
CA GLY A 414 -36.39 -52.62 -10.94
C GLY A 414 -36.79 -53.07 -9.53
N GLY A 415 -37.53 -52.21 -8.82
CA GLY A 415 -38.17 -52.48 -7.51
C GLY A 415 -37.34 -51.96 -6.32
N GLY A 416 -37.85 -51.18 -5.36
CA GLY A 416 -39.22 -50.95 -4.91
C GLY A 416 -39.26 -51.24 -3.40
N GLY A 417 -39.58 -50.25 -2.56
CA GLY A 417 -39.68 -50.48 -1.11
C GLY A 417 -39.84 -49.21 -0.27
N SER A 418 -41.10 -48.90 0.03
CA SER A 418 -41.59 -47.79 0.86
C SER A 418 -41.61 -48.14 2.37
N ARG A 419 -41.47 -47.12 3.23
CA ARG A 419 -42.14 -46.85 4.54
C ARG A 419 -41.19 -46.03 5.42
N GLY A 420 -41.49 -44.77 5.78
CA GLY A 420 -42.43 -44.37 6.86
C GLY A 420 -41.61 -44.18 8.17
N GLY A 421 -41.69 -43.13 8.99
CA GLY A 421 -42.54 -41.97 9.17
C GLY A 421 -42.23 -41.37 10.56
N GLY A 422 -42.62 -40.11 10.80
CA GLY A 422 -42.65 -39.44 12.13
C GLY A 422 -41.31 -38.90 12.63
N GLY A 423 -41.19 -37.72 13.26
CA GLY A 423 -42.17 -36.80 13.81
C GLY A 423 -41.60 -36.18 15.10
N GLY A 424 -41.67 -34.84 15.25
CA GLY A 424 -41.39 -34.10 16.50
C GLY A 424 -39.90 -33.96 16.85
N GLY A 425 -39.42 -32.91 17.49
CA GLY A 425 -40.04 -31.77 18.15
C GLY A 425 -38.92 -30.90 18.75
N ARG A 426 -39.29 -29.68 19.09
CA ARG A 426 -38.48 -28.58 19.64
C ARG A 426 -37.66 -29.00 20.88
N HIS A 427 -36.45 -28.44 21.01
CA HIS A 427 -36.04 -27.58 22.13
C HIS A 427 -34.82 -26.75 21.76
#